data_AF-A0A971D371-F1
#
_entry.id   AF-A0A971D371-F1
#
_cell.length_a   1.000
_cell.length_b   1.000
_cell.length_c   1.000
_cell.angle_alpha   90.00
_cell.angle_beta   90.00
_cell.angle_gamma   90.00
#
_symmetry.space_group_name_H-M   'P 1'
#
loop_
_entity.id
_entity.type
_entity.pdbx_description
1 polymer ?
#
loop_
_entity_poly.entity_id
_entity_poly.type
_entity_poly.pdbx_seq_one_letter_code
_entity_poly.pdbx_strand_id
1 'polypeptide(L)' 'EQITGYVEDTGEGRWTVEQAIAHSVPMPAIASALFMRFRSRQDDTFAGKVLAALRNEFGGHAVKEKE' A
#
# COMPACT_ATOMS: atom_id res chain seq x y z
N GLU A 1 11.44 9.69 -15.22
CA GLU A 1 11.53 10.24 -13.85
C GLU A 1 11.89 9.14 -12.85
N GLN A 2 12.31 9.46 -11.62
CA GLN A 2 12.63 8.46 -10.59
C GLN A 2 11.38 8.05 -9.81
N ILE A 3 10.80 6.89 -10.13
CA ILE A 3 9.68 6.29 -9.37
C ILE A 3 10.11 6.04 -7.90
N THR A 4 9.22 6.34 -6.96
CA THR A 4 9.35 5.97 -5.55
C THR A 4 8.61 4.68 -5.23
N GLY A 5 9.04 3.96 -4.18
CA GLY A 5 8.36 2.76 -3.72
C GLY A 5 7.03 2.98 -3.00
N TYR A 6 6.46 4.19 -3.05
CA TYR A 6 5.21 4.54 -2.39
C TYR A 6 4.01 3.87 -3.05
N VAL A 7 3.17 3.20 -2.25
CA VAL A 7 1.90 2.62 -2.69
C VAL A 7 0.75 3.31 -1.98
N GLU A 8 -0.13 3.93 -2.77
CA GLU A 8 -1.30 4.65 -2.27
C GLU A 8 -2.38 3.70 -1.70
N ASP A 9 -3.20 4.20 -0.77
CA ASP A 9 -4.44 3.57 -0.34
C ASP A 9 -5.58 4.61 -0.32
N THR A 10 -6.73 4.18 -0.79
CA THR A 10 -7.97 4.97 -0.91
C THR A 10 -8.81 4.96 0.37
N GLY A 11 -8.45 4.14 1.36
CA GLY A 11 -9.04 4.11 2.70
C GLY A 11 -9.99 2.95 2.98
N GLU A 12 -10.48 2.22 1.97
CA GLU A 12 -11.41 1.09 2.16
C GLU A 12 -10.77 -0.05 2.94
N GLY A 13 -9.47 -0.29 2.73
CA GLY A 13 -8.70 -1.25 3.52
C GLY A 13 -8.59 -0.86 4.99
N ARG A 14 -8.45 0.43 5.29
CA ARG A 14 -8.46 0.95 6.67
C ARG A 14 -9.83 0.76 7.30
N TRP A 15 -10.88 1.19 6.62
CA TRP A 15 -12.26 1.03 7.09
C TRP A 15 -12.56 -0.45 7.39
N THR A 16 -12.14 -1.37 6.52
CA THR A 16 -12.35 -2.81 6.72
C THR A 16 -11.67 -3.32 7.99
N VAL A 17 -10.42 -2.92 8.26
CA VAL A 17 -9.71 -3.32 9.48
C VAL A 17 -10.34 -2.71 10.73
N GLU A 18 -10.80 -1.46 10.66
CA GLU A 18 -11.51 -0.80 11.77
C GLU A 18 -12.82 -1.53 12.10
N GLN A 19 -13.60 -1.93 11.08
CA GLN A 19 -14.81 -2.74 11.29
C GLN A 19 -14.49 -4.11 11.89
N ALA A 20 -13.41 -4.75 11.44
CA ALA A 20 -12.96 -6.04 11.97
C ALA A 20 -12.69 -5.96 13.48
N ILE A 21 -12.02 -4.90 13.92
CA ILE A 21 -11.75 -4.63 15.34
C ILE A 21 -13.05 -4.40 16.11
N ALA A 22 -13.94 -3.55 15.60
CA ALA A 22 -15.21 -3.23 16.25
C ALA A 22 -16.09 -4.48 16.47
N HIS A 23 -16.02 -5.45 15.56
CA HIS A 23 -16.78 -6.70 15.63
C HIS A 23 -15.98 -7.89 16.18
N SER A 24 -14.74 -7.69 16.64
CA SER A 24 -13.85 -8.77 17.11
C SER A 24 -13.66 -9.90 16.07
N VAL A 25 -13.62 -9.56 14.78
CA VAL A 25 -13.42 -10.49 13.67
C VAL A 25 -11.93 -10.52 13.27
N PRO A 26 -11.27 -11.69 13.28
CA PRO A 26 -9.85 -11.77 12.92
C PRO A 26 -9.65 -11.61 11.41
N MET A 27 -8.97 -10.54 10.99
CA MET A 27 -8.63 -10.27 9.57
C MET A 27 -7.11 -10.05 9.35
N PRO A 28 -6.25 -11.02 9.72
CA PRO A 28 -4.79 -10.85 9.74
C PRO A 28 -4.19 -10.54 8.36
N ALA A 29 -4.70 -11.16 7.29
CA ALA A 29 -4.20 -10.94 5.94
C ALA A 29 -4.45 -9.50 5.46
N ILE A 30 -5.64 -8.96 5.72
CA ILE A 30 -6.03 -7.61 5.31
C ILE A 30 -5.31 -6.55 6.16
N ALA A 31 -5.18 -6.79 7.47
CA ALA A 31 -4.38 -5.94 8.35
C ALA A 31 -2.91 -5.88 7.89
N SER A 32 -2.32 -7.03 7.57
CA SER A 32 -0.95 -7.11 7.06
C SER A 32 -0.79 -6.38 5.73
N ALA A 33 -1.73 -6.52 4.80
CA ALA A 33 -1.71 -5.81 3.53
C ALA A 33 -1.79 -4.29 3.70
N LEU A 34 -2.62 -3.80 4.63
CA LEU A 34 -2.71 -2.39 4.98
C LEU A 34 -1.39 -1.87 5.56
N PHE A 35 -0.79 -2.61 6.49
CA PHE A 35 0.50 -2.23 7.09
C PHE A 35 1.66 -2.25 6.10
N MET A 36 1.65 -3.14 5.10
CA MET A 36 2.62 -3.10 4.01
C MET A 36 2.52 -1.82 3.18
N ARG A 37 1.32 -1.25 3.00
CA ARG A 37 1.17 0.07 2.37
C ARG A 37 1.73 1.17 3.25
N PHE A 38 1.52 1.12 4.57
CA PHE A 38 2.13 2.10 5.49
C PHE A 38 3.65 2.02 5.50
N ARG A 39 4.22 0.80 5.44
CA ARG A 39 5.66 0.58 5.29
C ARG A 39 6.21 1.26 4.03
N SER A 40 5.46 1.23 2.93
CA SER A 40 5.88 1.85 1.65
C SER A 40 6.06 3.37 1.73
N ARG A 41 5.51 4.02 2.78
CA ARG A 41 5.62 5.46 3.02
C ARG A 41 6.88 5.88 3.79
N GLN A 42 7.64 4.90 4.30
CA GLN A 42 8.86 5.13 5.05
C GLN A 42 10.06 5.15 4.08
N ASP A 43 11.12 4.41 4.39
CA ASP A 43 12.30 4.33 3.55
C ASP A 43 11.98 3.76 2.16
N ASP A 44 12.38 4.51 1.15
CA ASP A 44 12.26 4.14 -0.25
C ASP A 44 13.22 2.99 -0.57
N THR A 45 12.68 1.86 -1.05
CA THR A 45 13.47 0.65 -1.35
C THR A 45 13.40 0.31 -2.82
N PHE A 46 14.48 -0.29 -3.36
CA PHE A 46 14.49 -0.75 -4.75
C PHE A 46 13.33 -1.74 -5.04
N ALA A 47 13.09 -2.70 -4.14
CA ALA A 47 11.97 -3.62 -4.27
C ALA A 47 10.61 -2.90 -4.27
N GLY A 48 10.45 -1.86 -3.44
CA GLY A 48 9.25 -1.02 -3.43
C GLY A 48 9.03 -0.31 -4.77
N LYS A 49 10.10 0.21 -5.40
CA LYS A 49 10.01 0.85 -6.72
C LYS A 49 9.58 -0.11 -7.81
N VAL A 50 10.17 -1.31 -7.83
CA VAL A 50 9.77 -2.36 -8.78
C VAL A 50 8.30 -2.72 -8.56
N LEU A 51 7.86 -2.88 -7.32
CA LEU A 51 6.46 -3.14 -7.01
C LEU A 51 5.53 -2.00 -7.49
N ALA A 52 5.89 -0.74 -7.22
CA ALA A 52 5.11 0.42 -7.64
C ALA A 52 5.01 0.51 -9.17
N ALA A 53 6.11 0.27 -9.87
CA ALA A 53 6.14 0.23 -11.34
C ALA A 53 5.25 -0.88 -11.91
N LEU A 54 5.30 -2.10 -11.36
CA LEU A 54 4.43 -3.20 -11.79
C LEU A 54 2.94 -2.90 -11.54
N ARG A 55 2.61 -2.28 -10.41
CA ARG A 55 1.23 -1.87 -10.08
C ARG A 55 0.72 -0.79 -11.04
N ASN A 56 1.59 0.08 -11.52
CA ASN A 56 1.25 1.07 -12.54
C ASN A 56 1.04 0.42 -13.91
N GLU A 57 2.02 -0.36 -14.38
CA GLU A 57 2.00 -0.97 -15.71
C GLU A 57 0.80 -1.90 -15.91
N PHE A 58 0.53 -2.79 -14.93
CA PHE A 58 -0.50 -3.82 -15.09
C PHE A 58 -1.84 -3.46 -14.46
N GLY A 59 -1.86 -2.50 -13.53
CA GLY A 59 -3.05 -2.15 -12.75
C GLY A 59 -3.51 -0.70 -12.90
N GLY A 60 -2.78 0.13 -13.65
CA GLY A 60 -3.10 1.55 -13.81
C GLY A 60 -3.02 2.36 -12.50
N HIS A 61 -2.38 1.82 -11.46
CA HIS A 61 -2.26 2.52 -10.17
C HIS A 61 -1.33 3.72 -10.29
N ALA A 62 -1.71 4.86 -9.68
CA ALA A 62 -0.86 6.04 -9.62
C ALA A 62 0.48 5.74 -8.91
N VAL A 63 1.55 6.38 -9.39
CA VAL A 63 2.89 6.33 -8.81
C VAL A 63 3.31 7.72 -8.36
N LYS A 64 4.16 7.77 -7.33
CA LYS A 64 4.82 9.02 -6.92
C LYS A 64 6.24 9.05 -7.46
N GLU A 65 6.63 10.19 -8.00
CA GLU A 65 7.98 10.45 -8.47
C GLU A 65 8.76 11.21 -7.39
N LYS A 66 10.09 11.05 -7.36
CA LYS A 66 10.94 11.94 -6.58
C LYS A 66 10.95 13.32 -7.22
N GLU A 67 10.70 14.36 -6.41
CA GLU A 67 11.06 15.74 -6.74
C GLU A 67 12.57 15.87 -7.02
#